data_AF-A0A7S2IM85-F1
#
_entry.id   AF-A0A7S2IM85-F1
#
_cell.length_a   1.000
_cell.length_b   1.000
_cell.length_c   1.000
_cell.angle_alpha   90.00
_cell.angle_beta   90.00
_cell.angle_gamma   90.00
#
_symmetry.space_group_name_H-M   'P 1'
#
loop_
_entity.id
_entity.type
_entity.pdbx_description
1 polymer ?
#
loop_
_entity_poly.entity_id
_entity_poly.type
_entity_poly.pdbx_seq_one_letter_code
_entity_poly.pdbx_strand_id
1 'polypeptide(L)'
;SLRASIERNFYSLGEPPRTVASTGSAGAAEAGSGAGAQGAPTAADLLQAVAAEPGNAMCADCGDDSSAPDWAVMPYGTLVCIQCSGIHRSLGVHISKVRSVSLDTWSPEMAAA
;
A
#
# COMPACT_ATOMS: atom_id res chain seq x y z
N SER A 1 4.22 -8.38 -6.74
CA SER A 1 4.84 -7.88 -5.53
C SER A 1 3.92 -6.88 -4.85
N LEU A 2 4.19 -6.42 -3.63
CA LEU A 2 3.73 -5.07 -3.24
C LEU A 2 3.81 -4.08 -4.44
N ARG A 3 4.83 -4.24 -5.28
CA ARG A 3 5.01 -3.77 -6.68
C ARG A 3 3.83 -3.90 -7.67
N ALA A 4 2.82 -4.71 -7.41
CA ALA A 4 1.65 -4.93 -8.27
C ALA A 4 0.34 -4.55 -7.58
N SER A 5 0.41 -4.17 -6.29
CA SER A 5 -0.69 -3.52 -5.57
C SER A 5 -0.92 -2.10 -6.08
N ILE A 6 0.18 -1.44 -6.48
CA ILE A 6 0.23 -0.14 -7.15
C ILE A 6 -0.42 -0.18 -8.53
N GLU A 7 -0.19 -1.24 -9.31
CA GLU A 7 -0.64 -1.30 -10.71
C GLU A 7 -2.11 -1.72 -10.91
N ARG A 8 -2.78 -2.31 -9.90
CA ARG A 8 -4.13 -2.91 -10.04
C ARG A 8 -5.24 -2.32 -9.17
N ASN A 9 -4.98 -1.42 -8.24
CA ASN A 9 -6.07 -0.71 -7.54
C ASN A 9 -6.94 0.15 -8.50
N PHE A 10 -6.53 0.28 -9.76
CA PHE A 10 -7.31 0.77 -10.90
C PHE A 10 -8.69 0.11 -11.13
N TYR A 11 -8.96 -1.10 -10.62
CA TYR A 11 -10.25 -1.78 -10.84
C TYR A 11 -11.35 -1.46 -9.81
N SER A 12 -11.05 -0.79 -8.69
CA SER A 12 -12.05 -0.60 -7.61
C SER A 12 -12.70 0.79 -7.56
N LEU A 13 -12.12 1.82 -8.20
CA LEU A 13 -12.70 3.18 -8.19
C LEU A 13 -13.72 3.46 -9.30
N GLY A 14 -13.95 2.52 -10.21
CA GLY A 14 -15.11 2.58 -11.11
C GLY A 14 -15.20 3.77 -12.09
N GLU A 15 -14.14 4.52 -12.38
CA GLU A 15 -14.18 5.58 -13.41
C GLU A 15 -13.06 5.46 -14.47
N PRO A 16 -13.40 5.43 -15.79
CA PRO A 16 -12.44 5.59 -16.87
C PRO A 16 -11.91 7.03 -16.95
N PRO A 17 -10.77 7.29 -17.65
CA PRO A 17 -10.20 8.63 -17.71
C PRO A 17 -11.17 9.61 -18.38
N ARG A 18 -11.80 10.47 -17.58
CA ARG A 18 -12.47 11.65 -18.10
C ARG A 18 -11.40 12.67 -18.45
N THR A 19 -11.07 12.75 -19.73
CA THR A 19 -10.44 13.92 -20.31
C THR A 19 -11.38 15.11 -20.15
N VAL A 20 -11.21 15.93 -19.11
CA VAL A 20 -11.60 17.35 -19.14
C VAL A 20 -10.65 18.14 -18.26
N ALA A 21 -10.07 19.17 -18.88
CA ALA A 21 -9.17 20.12 -18.27
C ALA A 21 -9.88 21.03 -17.25
N SER A 22 -9.08 21.53 -16.29
CA SER A 22 -8.91 22.95 -15.95
C SER A 22 -9.13 23.35 -14.48
N THR A 23 -8.03 23.92 -13.95
CA THR A 23 -7.90 25.16 -13.13
C THR A 23 -8.08 25.18 -11.60
N GLY A 24 -6.97 25.52 -10.92
CA GLY A 24 -6.88 26.32 -9.68
C GLY A 24 -6.43 25.53 -8.44
N SER A 25 -5.14 25.40 -8.09
CA SER A 25 -4.20 26.35 -7.43
C SER A 25 -4.31 26.46 -5.90
N ALA A 26 -3.39 25.80 -5.19
CA ALA A 26 -2.72 26.15 -3.92
C ALA A 26 -2.05 24.86 -3.43
N GLY A 27 -0.80 24.76 -2.98
CA GLY A 27 0.25 25.69 -2.59
C GLY A 27 1.35 24.81 -1.99
N ALA A 28 2.60 25.27 -2.07
CA ALA A 28 3.82 24.52 -1.87
C ALA A 28 4.03 23.86 -0.50
N ALA A 29 4.75 22.73 -0.49
CA ALA A 29 5.84 22.50 0.46
C ALA A 29 6.87 21.55 -0.15
N GLU A 30 8.02 22.12 -0.50
CA GLU A 30 9.26 21.39 -0.76
C GLU A 30 9.90 20.99 0.57
N ALA A 31 10.40 19.75 0.66
CA ALA A 31 11.50 19.32 1.52
C ALA A 31 11.73 17.83 1.22
N GLY A 32 12.91 17.32 0.86
CA GLY A 32 14.22 17.90 0.64
C GLY A 32 15.09 16.74 0.17
N SER A 33 15.95 17.01 -0.82
CA SER A 33 16.94 16.03 -1.27
C SER A 33 17.97 15.77 -0.18
N GLY A 34 17.94 14.57 0.38
CA GLY A 34 19.06 13.97 1.12
C GLY A 34 19.71 12.90 0.25
N ALA A 35 20.76 13.27 -0.49
CA ALA A 35 21.66 12.32 -1.10
C ALA A 35 22.58 11.73 -0.01
N GLY A 36 22.64 10.40 0.13
CA GLY A 36 23.69 9.78 0.95
C GLY A 36 23.45 8.34 1.42
N ALA A 37 23.54 7.37 0.50
CA ALA A 37 24.09 6.01 0.66
C ALA A 37 23.46 5.09 -0.40
N GLN A 38 24.21 4.69 -1.43
CA GLN A 38 23.74 3.62 -2.34
C GLN A 38 23.88 2.26 -1.62
N GLY A 39 22.99 2.00 -0.67
CA GLY A 39 22.67 0.66 -0.18
C GLY A 39 21.41 0.14 -0.86
N ALA A 40 21.24 -1.19 -0.95
CA ALA A 40 19.97 -1.76 -1.37
C ALA A 40 18.83 -1.26 -0.45
N PRO A 41 17.62 -0.99 -0.97
CA PRO A 41 16.52 -0.49 -0.17
C PRO A 41 16.20 -1.47 0.96
N THR A 42 15.98 -0.95 2.17
CA THR A 42 15.59 -1.77 3.31
C THR A 42 14.13 -2.19 3.18
N ALA A 43 13.71 -3.18 3.95
CA ALA A 43 12.30 -3.57 3.99
C ALA A 43 11.39 -2.39 4.44
N ALA A 44 11.88 -1.55 5.35
CA ALA A 44 11.14 -0.37 5.80
C ALA A 44 10.95 0.65 4.67
N ASP A 45 11.99 0.92 3.88
CA ASP A 45 11.91 1.82 2.72
C ASP A 45 10.88 1.33 1.69
N LEU A 46 10.86 0.01 1.45
CA LEU A 46 9.93 -0.62 0.52
C LEU A 46 8.48 -0.57 1.01
N LEU A 47 8.25 -0.82 2.30
CA LEU A 47 6.91 -0.74 2.89
C LEU A 47 6.39 0.70 2.94
N GLN A 48 7.26 1.66 3.23
CA GLN A 48 6.89 3.08 3.21
C GLN A 48 6.50 3.52 1.81
N ALA A 49 7.25 3.08 0.79
CA ALA A 49 6.91 3.35 -0.61
C ALA A 49 5.53 2.80 -0.96
N VAL A 50 5.16 1.61 -0.49
CA VAL A 50 3.83 1.04 -0.72
C VAL A 50 2.75 1.86 -0.02
N ALA A 51 2.92 2.16 1.25
CA ALA A 51 1.91 2.88 2.02
C ALA A 51 1.64 4.28 1.41
N ALA A 52 2.64 4.88 0.76
CA ALA A 52 2.52 6.15 0.07
C ALA A 52 1.78 6.09 -1.27
N GLU A 53 1.48 4.90 -1.79
CA GLU A 53 0.89 4.77 -3.13
C GLU A 53 -0.60 5.11 -3.15
N PRO A 54 -1.08 5.83 -4.18
CA PRO A 54 -2.49 6.17 -4.30
C PRO A 54 -3.39 4.93 -4.23
N GLY A 55 -4.41 4.98 -3.38
CA GLY A 55 -5.33 3.86 -3.14
C GLY A 55 -4.93 2.94 -1.98
N ASN A 56 -3.70 3.03 -1.47
CA ASN A 56 -3.29 2.30 -0.26
C ASN A 56 -3.60 3.07 1.04
N ALA A 57 -4.19 4.26 0.95
CA ALA A 57 -4.70 4.99 2.12
C ALA A 57 -6.05 4.45 2.64
N MET A 58 -6.70 3.59 1.86
CA MET A 58 -8.02 3.01 2.16
C MET A 58 -7.93 1.49 2.16
N CYS A 59 -8.73 0.85 3.01
CA CYS A 59 -8.77 -0.60 3.08
C CYS A 59 -9.26 -1.19 1.75
N ALA A 60 -8.48 -2.10 1.17
CA ALA A 60 -8.82 -2.71 -0.12
C ALA A 60 -10.14 -3.51 -0.11
N ASP A 61 -10.58 -3.99 1.06
CA ASP A 61 -11.77 -4.84 1.19
C ASP A 61 -13.04 -4.05 1.50
N CYS A 62 -12.98 -3.14 2.49
CA CYS A 62 -14.15 -2.40 2.95
C CYS A 62 -14.23 -0.97 2.43
N GLY A 63 -13.15 -0.45 1.80
CA GLY A 63 -13.08 0.92 1.30
C GLY A 63 -13.07 2.00 2.38
N ASP A 64 -13.04 1.62 3.66
CA ASP A 64 -12.99 2.57 4.77
C ASP A 64 -11.64 3.29 4.79
N ASP A 65 -11.70 4.61 4.71
CA ASP A 65 -10.56 5.54 4.76
C ASP A 65 -10.30 6.08 6.17
N SER A 66 -11.24 5.88 7.11
CA SER A 66 -11.08 6.26 8.52
C SER A 66 -10.16 5.30 9.28
N SER A 67 -9.98 4.09 8.76
CA SER A 67 -9.14 3.03 9.32
C SER A 67 -7.90 2.83 8.45
N ALA A 68 -6.78 3.47 8.82
CA ALA A 68 -5.52 3.34 8.10
C ALA A 68 -5.13 1.85 7.90
N PRO A 69 -4.97 1.37 6.65
CA PRO A 69 -4.71 -0.03 6.38
C PRO A 69 -3.23 -0.38 6.63
N ASP A 70 -2.97 -0.98 7.79
CA ASP A 70 -1.61 -1.33 8.26
C ASP A 70 -1.30 -2.84 8.18
N TRP A 71 -2.10 -3.60 7.41
CA TRP A 71 -1.93 -5.03 7.24
C TRP A 71 -1.83 -5.40 5.77
N ALA A 72 -0.72 -6.01 5.38
CA ALA A 72 -0.50 -6.49 4.04
C ALA A 72 -1.03 -7.92 3.86
N VAL A 73 -1.78 -8.14 2.78
CA VAL A 73 -2.22 -9.47 2.35
C VAL A 73 -1.34 -9.96 1.21
N MET A 74 -0.54 -10.98 1.49
CA MET A 74 0.41 -11.60 0.55
C MET A 74 -0.19 -12.87 -0.07
N PRO A 75 0.06 -13.15 -1.36
CA PRO A 75 0.92 -12.41 -2.31
C PRO A 75 0.19 -11.29 -3.08
N TYR A 76 -1.07 -11.02 -2.75
CA TYR A 76 -1.93 -10.11 -3.52
C TYR A 76 -1.46 -8.64 -3.46
N GLY A 77 -0.69 -8.29 -2.43
CA GLY A 77 -0.01 -7.00 -2.29
C GLY A 77 -0.89 -5.91 -1.68
N THR A 78 -2.15 -6.19 -1.37
CA THR A 78 -3.12 -5.19 -0.89
C THR A 78 -2.92 -4.85 0.59
N LEU A 79 -3.24 -3.61 0.95
CA LEU A 79 -3.33 -3.19 2.35
C LEU A 79 -4.79 -3.23 2.81
N VAL A 80 -5.02 -3.81 3.99
CA VAL A 80 -6.33 -3.93 4.62
C VAL A 80 -6.29 -3.40 6.05
N CYS A 81 -7.44 -2.98 6.56
CA CYS A 81 -7.58 -2.58 7.95
C CYS A 81 -7.49 -3.79 8.89
N ILE A 82 -7.33 -3.54 10.19
CA ILE A 82 -7.21 -4.59 11.21
C ILE A 82 -8.39 -5.57 11.21
N GLN A 83 -9.62 -5.09 10.96
CA GLN A 83 -10.82 -5.93 10.96
C GLN A 83 -10.80 -6.91 9.77
N CYS A 84 -10.56 -6.40 8.56
CA CYS A 84 -10.45 -7.21 7.35
C CYS A 84 -9.27 -8.18 7.42
N SER A 85 -8.15 -7.78 8.05
CA SER A 85 -7.03 -8.68 8.34
C SER A 85 -7.46 -9.91 9.16
N GLY A 86 -8.41 -9.75 10.09
CA GLY A 86 -8.98 -10.83 10.88
C GLY A 86 -9.79 -11.84 10.04
N ILE A 87 -10.57 -11.33 9.09
CA ILE A 87 -11.32 -12.15 8.12
C ILE A 87 -10.34 -12.96 7.29
N HIS A 88 -9.33 -12.31 6.72
CA HIS A 88 -8.27 -12.97 5.94
C HIS A 88 -7.55 -14.08 6.73
N ARG A 89 -7.35 -13.92 8.05
CA ARG A 89 -6.78 -14.97 8.91
C ARG A 89 -7.70 -16.18 9.04
N SER A 90 -9.01 -15.98 9.13
CA SER A 90 -9.97 -17.10 9.23
C SER A 90 -10.04 -17.97 7.97
N LEU A 91 -9.65 -17.45 6.81
CA LEU A 91 -9.54 -18.22 5.57
C LEU A 91 -8.40 -19.27 5.63
N GLY A 92 -7.41 -19.05 6.48
CA GLY A 92 -6.26 -19.93 6.63
C GLY A 92 -5.09 -19.60 5.69
N VAL A 93 -3.89 -20.01 6.13
CA VAL A 93 -2.60 -19.59 5.55
C VAL A 93 -2.33 -20.06 4.12
N HIS A 94 -3.09 -21.07 3.66
CA HIS A 94 -3.01 -21.59 2.30
C HIS A 94 -3.80 -20.74 1.30
N ILE A 95 -4.74 -19.93 1.79
CA ILE A 95 -5.56 -19.01 0.98
C ILE A 95 -5.01 -17.58 1.09
N SER A 96 -4.74 -17.13 2.30
CA SER A 96 -4.38 -15.74 2.58
C SER A 96 -3.27 -15.66 3.62
N LYS A 97 -2.17 -14.98 3.28
CA LYS A 97 -1.06 -14.73 4.20
C LYS A 97 -1.11 -13.27 4.65
N VAL A 98 -1.33 -13.05 5.94
CA VAL A 98 -1.46 -11.70 6.52
C VAL A 98 -0.21 -11.35 7.32
N ARG A 99 0.32 -10.15 7.11
CA ARG A 99 1.44 -9.55 7.87
C ARG A 99 1.12 -8.10 8.23
N SER A 100 1.42 -7.68 9.44
CA SER A 100 1.39 -6.25 9.82
C SER A 100 2.56 -5.54 9.14
N VAL A 101 2.30 -4.36 8.61
CA VAL A 101 3.35 -3.50 8.04
C VAL A 101 4.28 -3.00 9.15
N SER A 102 3.74 -2.65 10.32
CA SER A 102 4.50 -2.08 11.44
C SER A 102 4.94 -3.09 12.50
N LEU A 103 4.16 -4.14 12.76
CA LEU A 103 4.37 -5.06 13.90
C LEU A 103 5.14 -6.35 13.55
N ASP A 104 5.19 -6.73 12.27
CA ASP A 104 5.91 -7.93 11.84
C ASP A 104 7.31 -7.59 11.32
N THR A 105 8.25 -8.54 11.43
CA THR A 105 9.58 -8.40 10.82
C THR A 105 9.52 -8.69 9.33
N TRP A 106 10.05 -7.77 8.53
CA TRP A 106 10.14 -7.89 7.08
C TRP A 106 11.59 -8.04 6.61
N SER A 107 11.83 -8.95 5.67
CA SER A 107 13.06 -8.96 4.88
C SER A 107 12.85 -8.11 3.62
N PRO A 108 13.91 -7.52 3.06
CA PRO A 108 13.81 -6.76 1.81
C PRO A 108 13.19 -7.59 0.68
N GLU A 109 13.50 -8.88 0.60
CA GLU A 109 12.94 -9.80 -0.39
C GLU A 109 11.43 -9.98 -0.19
N MET A 110 10.94 -10.07 1.05
CA MET A 110 9.51 -10.18 1.32
C MET A 110 8.76 -8.90 0.96
N ALA A 111 9.35 -7.74 1.25
CA ALA A 111 8.75 -6.44 0.90
C ALA A 111 8.82 -6.16 -0.62
N ALA A 112 9.84 -6.69 -1.30
CA ALA A 112 10.02 -6.57 -2.76
C ALA A 112 9.34 -7.70 -3.57
N ALA A 113 8.85 -8.76 -2.92
CA ALA A 113 8.15 -9.92 -3.53
C ALA A 113 6.68 -9.66 -3.79
#